data_AF-A0A1S2PXX2-F1
#
_entry.id   AF-A0A1S2PXX2-F1
#
_cell.length_a   1.000
_cell.length_b   1.000
_cell.length_c   1.000
_cell.angle_alpha   90.00
_cell.angle_beta   90.00
_cell.angle_gamma   90.00
#
_symmetry.space_group_name_H-M   'P 1'
#
loop_
_entity.id
_entity.type
_entity.pdbx_description
1 polymer ?
#
loop_
_entity_poly.entity_id
_entity_poly.type
_entity_poly.pdbx_seq_one_letter_code
_entity_poly.pdbx_strand_id
1 'polypeptide(L)'
;MPRLFGFEDMAHRRVRESEAEGIRAAASRRLLEQSYEAMSDWMNAEGYRTTLGNLFTGPALAMVLDHPSIAGLMEGEDGNLVDSGGPRIIPVEDFKAIRAMRPSSNPDTRRAPDREYLLTGSQGICGLCGHALTTSPSNAGTRGHRCPPSTARRHGGCGKVRINADLLEAYLGEHVLAELAKPEVAALIGQARDEVLAQAEELRKEAADARRRQEELVESYAQGSELSHKAFTAADKKLTDLIRGKTTQALLLEQAKHVPVGDIPDLVRWWNHAPMAAKRGVLVLFLEQIAVYPAASRGSRTVDADRVALTWRQWDGSPGATDQRSA
;
A
#
# COMPACT_ATOMS: atom_id res chain seq x y z
N MET A 1 -8.70 18.24 23.82
CA MET A 1 -9.03 17.95 22.41
C MET A 1 -9.65 19.20 21.80
N PRO A 2 -9.36 19.56 20.54
CA PRO A 2 -10.00 20.70 19.89
C PRO A 2 -11.49 20.40 19.61
N ARG A 3 -12.31 21.45 19.56
CA ARG A 3 -13.74 21.34 19.19
C ARG A 3 -13.92 20.82 17.77
N LEU A 4 -15.08 20.22 17.53
CA LEU A 4 -15.50 19.84 16.18
C LEU A 4 -15.73 21.10 15.34
N PHE A 5 -15.21 21.09 14.12
CA PHE A 5 -15.48 22.15 13.14
C PHE A 5 -16.99 22.23 12.88
N GLY A 6 -17.54 23.45 12.81
CA GLY A 6 -18.99 23.69 12.72
C GLY A 6 -19.69 23.95 14.05
N PHE A 7 -19.04 23.69 15.19
CA PHE A 7 -19.62 23.89 16.52
C PHE A 7 -18.78 24.85 17.36
N GLU A 8 -19.42 25.66 18.20
CA GLU A 8 -18.72 26.56 19.12
C GLU A 8 -18.14 25.84 20.34
N ASP A 9 -18.72 24.70 20.72
CA ASP A 9 -18.38 23.95 21.94
C ASP A 9 -18.20 22.45 21.70
N MET A 10 -17.47 21.80 22.61
CA MET A 10 -17.20 20.35 22.58
C MET A 10 -18.45 19.48 22.79
N ALA A 11 -19.52 20.06 23.34
CA ALA A 11 -20.78 19.35 23.56
C ALA A 11 -21.71 19.44 22.34
N HIS A 12 -21.26 20.08 21.26
CA HIS A 12 -21.99 20.24 20.01
C HIS A 12 -23.37 20.90 20.18
N ARG A 13 -23.54 21.78 21.18
CA ARG A 13 -24.84 22.40 21.50
C ARG A 13 -25.13 23.65 20.68
N ARG A 14 -24.09 24.34 20.21
CA ARG A 14 -24.20 25.58 19.43
C ARG A 14 -23.45 25.48 18.12
N VAL A 15 -24.16 25.79 17.04
CA VAL A 15 -23.60 25.80 15.67
C VAL A 15 -22.89 27.12 15.44
N ARG A 16 -21.69 27.04 14.87
CA ARG A 16 -20.95 28.19 14.38
C ARG A 16 -21.25 28.35 12.89
N GLU A 17 -22.21 29.22 12.54
CA GLU A 17 -22.74 29.29 11.17
C GLU A 17 -21.67 29.53 10.09
N SER A 18 -20.63 30.33 10.37
CA SER A 18 -19.53 30.56 9.42
C SER A 18 -18.71 29.31 9.09
N GLU A 19 -18.69 28.30 9.97
CA GLU A 19 -18.06 27.00 9.69
C GLU A 19 -19.08 25.98 9.18
N ALA A 20 -20.33 26.07 9.66
CA ALA A 20 -21.42 25.20 9.26
C ALA A 20 -21.75 25.30 7.76
N GLU A 21 -21.64 26.50 7.19
CA GLU A 21 -21.76 26.71 5.73
C GLU A 21 -20.77 25.83 4.94
N GLY A 22 -19.51 25.78 5.39
CA GLY A 22 -18.48 24.95 4.77
C GLY A 22 -18.81 23.47 4.84
N ILE A 23 -19.40 23.00 5.95
CA ILE A 23 -19.85 21.61 6.11
C ILE A 23 -21.01 21.30 5.17
N ARG A 24 -22.02 22.18 5.09
CA ARG A 24 -23.18 22.00 4.19
C ARG A 24 -22.71 21.89 2.74
N ALA A 25 -21.85 22.81 2.29
CA ALA A 25 -21.32 22.79 0.93
C ALA A 25 -20.44 21.56 0.66
N ALA A 26 -19.59 21.15 1.61
CA ALA A 26 -18.78 19.94 1.49
C ALA A 26 -19.66 18.67 1.44
N ALA A 27 -20.73 18.60 2.23
CA ALA A 27 -21.69 17.51 2.21
C ALA A 27 -22.39 17.40 0.84
N SER A 28 -22.90 18.50 0.30
CA SER A 28 -23.48 18.53 -1.05
C SER A 28 -22.49 18.09 -2.14
N ARG A 29 -21.22 18.53 -2.06
CA ARG A 29 -20.17 18.10 -3.01
C ARG A 29 -19.84 16.62 -2.87
N ARG A 30 -19.86 16.09 -1.64
CA ARG A 30 -19.62 14.67 -1.39
C ARG A 30 -20.75 13.80 -1.95
N LEU A 31 -21.99 14.25 -1.83
CA LEU A 31 -23.16 13.58 -2.43
C LEU A 31 -23.09 13.55 -3.95
N LEU A 32 -22.41 14.52 -4.57
CA LEU A 32 -22.04 14.54 -6.00
C LEU A 32 -20.73 13.78 -6.30
N GLU A 33 -20.33 12.88 -5.41
CA GLU A 33 -19.18 11.99 -5.52
C GLU A 33 -17.79 12.66 -5.65
N GLN A 34 -17.64 13.96 -5.36
CA GLN A 34 -16.32 14.60 -5.37
C GLN A 34 -15.38 13.98 -4.33
N SER A 35 -14.09 13.88 -4.66
CA SER A 35 -13.09 13.31 -3.75
C SER A 35 -12.80 14.25 -2.56
N TYR A 36 -12.37 13.67 -1.44
CA TYR A 36 -12.02 14.46 -0.26
C TYR A 36 -10.86 15.43 -0.52
N GLU A 37 -9.92 15.06 -1.40
CA GLU A 37 -8.84 15.94 -1.83
C GLU A 37 -9.38 17.19 -2.55
N ALA A 38 -10.22 17.00 -3.57
CA ALA A 38 -10.79 18.10 -4.34
C ALA A 38 -11.66 19.02 -3.45
N MET A 39 -12.45 18.45 -2.54
CA MET A 39 -13.24 19.24 -1.60
C MET A 39 -12.36 19.99 -0.60
N SER A 40 -11.27 19.38 -0.11
CA SER A 40 -10.35 20.05 0.80
C SER A 40 -9.61 21.21 0.12
N ASP A 41 -9.22 21.06 -1.15
CA ASP A 41 -8.60 22.14 -1.94
C ASP A 41 -9.60 23.30 -2.15
N TRP A 42 -10.85 22.99 -2.48
CA TRP A 42 -11.92 23.99 -2.57
C TRP A 42 -12.13 24.71 -1.24
N MET A 43 -12.30 23.98 -0.13
CA MET A 43 -12.49 24.59 1.20
C MET A 43 -11.33 25.52 1.57
N ASN A 44 -10.10 25.13 1.27
CA ASN A 44 -8.92 25.95 1.52
C ASN A 44 -8.90 27.22 0.67
N ALA A 45 -9.31 27.13 -0.60
CA ALA A 45 -9.41 28.25 -1.53
C ALA A 45 -10.49 29.26 -1.10
N GLU A 46 -11.63 28.80 -0.59
CA GLU A 46 -12.69 29.65 -0.01
C GLU A 46 -12.32 30.23 1.37
N GLY A 47 -11.13 29.92 1.89
CA GLY A 47 -10.62 30.48 3.14
C GLY A 47 -11.03 29.71 4.41
N TYR A 48 -11.74 28.58 4.31
CA TYR A 48 -12.00 27.74 5.48
C TYR A 48 -10.69 27.16 6.05
N ARG A 49 -10.60 27.10 7.36
CA ARG A 49 -9.47 26.53 8.10
C ARG A 49 -9.99 25.61 9.19
N THR A 50 -9.22 24.59 9.56
CA THR A 50 -9.53 23.72 10.71
C THR A 50 -9.63 24.54 12.00
N THR A 51 -10.15 23.94 13.08
CA THR A 51 -10.33 24.63 14.37
C THR A 51 -9.02 25.09 15.03
N LEU A 52 -7.88 24.54 14.59
CA LEU A 52 -6.53 24.95 14.98
C LEU A 52 -5.87 25.94 13.99
N GLY A 53 -6.60 26.40 12.97
CA GLY A 53 -6.11 27.35 11.96
C GLY A 53 -5.34 26.74 10.78
N ASN A 54 -5.14 25.42 10.75
CA ASN A 54 -4.46 24.74 9.64
C ASN A 54 -5.35 24.61 8.40
N LEU A 55 -4.73 24.38 7.24
CA LEU A 55 -5.43 23.96 6.02
C LEU A 55 -6.16 22.63 6.23
N PHE A 56 -7.32 22.49 5.60
CA PHE A 56 -8.02 21.22 5.51
C PHE A 56 -7.21 20.23 4.66
N THR A 57 -7.19 18.98 5.12
CA THR A 57 -6.72 17.83 4.35
C THR A 57 -7.89 16.90 4.07
N GLY A 58 -7.77 16.05 3.05
CA GLY A 58 -8.79 15.03 2.76
C GLY A 58 -9.18 14.20 3.99
N PRO A 59 -8.22 13.62 4.75
CA PRO A 59 -8.53 12.91 5.99
C PRO A 59 -9.22 13.76 7.06
N ALA A 60 -8.79 15.01 7.26
CA ALA A 60 -9.41 15.90 8.26
C ALA A 60 -10.86 16.24 7.89
N LEU A 61 -11.14 16.49 6.61
CA LEU A 61 -12.50 16.73 6.13
C LEU A 61 -13.36 15.46 6.22
N ALA A 62 -12.78 14.30 5.91
CA ALA A 62 -13.46 13.02 6.07
C ALA A 62 -13.90 12.82 7.51
N MET A 63 -13.04 13.07 8.50
CA MET A 63 -13.39 13.00 9.93
C MET A 63 -14.53 13.94 10.33
N VAL A 64 -14.58 15.16 9.76
CA VAL A 64 -15.66 16.12 10.04
C VAL A 64 -16.98 15.61 9.47
N LEU A 65 -17.01 15.19 8.20
CA LEU A 65 -18.20 14.64 7.54
C LEU A 65 -18.62 13.28 8.11
N ASP A 66 -17.73 12.62 8.84
CA ASP A 66 -17.97 11.36 9.55
C ASP A 66 -18.74 11.51 10.85
N HIS A 67 -18.65 12.70 11.46
CA HIS A 67 -18.96 12.86 12.87
C HIS A 67 -20.49 12.97 13.08
N PRO A 68 -21.14 12.04 13.80
CA PRO A 68 -22.61 11.98 13.94
C PRO A 68 -23.28 13.29 14.36
N SER A 69 -22.61 14.07 15.21
CA SER A 69 -23.15 15.33 15.72
C SER A 69 -23.42 16.37 14.64
N ILE A 70 -22.79 16.34 13.46
CA ILE A 70 -23.13 17.27 12.37
C ILE A 70 -24.57 17.10 11.87
N ALA A 71 -25.16 15.93 12.10
CA ALA A 71 -26.54 15.60 11.77
C ALA A 71 -27.45 15.53 13.01
N GLY A 72 -27.00 16.01 14.17
CA GLY A 72 -27.73 15.90 15.44
C GLY A 72 -27.88 14.45 15.91
N LEU A 73 -26.90 13.60 15.62
CA LEU A 73 -26.87 12.20 16.03
C LEU A 73 -25.74 11.94 17.03
N MET A 74 -25.83 10.81 17.74
CA MET A 74 -24.77 10.23 18.56
C MET A 74 -24.77 8.71 18.44
N GLU A 75 -23.66 8.08 18.79
CA GLU A 75 -23.59 6.61 18.90
C GLU A 75 -24.13 6.19 20.27
N GLY A 76 -25.13 5.31 20.26
CA GLY A 76 -25.70 4.69 21.46
C GLY A 76 -24.79 3.60 22.03
N GLU A 77 -25.17 3.04 23.18
CA GLU A 77 -24.40 1.99 23.86
C GLU A 77 -24.24 0.71 23.03
N ASP A 78 -25.19 0.45 22.13
CA ASP A 78 -25.21 -0.67 21.19
C ASP A 78 -24.49 -0.37 19.86
N GLY A 79 -23.88 0.82 19.73
CA GLY A 79 -23.22 1.29 18.52
C GLY A 79 -24.18 1.79 17.43
N ASN A 80 -25.49 1.81 17.68
CA ASN A 80 -26.45 2.36 16.73
C ASN A 80 -26.49 3.88 16.79
N LEU A 81 -26.78 4.51 15.64
CA LEU A 81 -26.98 5.95 15.58
C LEU A 81 -28.36 6.32 16.12
N VAL A 82 -28.36 7.09 17.21
CA VAL A 82 -29.57 7.62 17.85
C VAL A 82 -29.60 9.15 17.76
N ASP A 83 -30.79 9.72 17.87
CA ASP A 83 -30.97 11.17 17.92
C ASP A 83 -30.33 11.72 19.20
N SER A 84 -29.50 12.75 19.07
CA SER A 84 -28.86 13.38 20.24
C SER A 84 -29.67 14.56 20.79
N GLY A 85 -30.74 14.98 20.10
CA GLY A 85 -31.45 16.23 20.39
C GLY A 85 -30.63 17.50 20.10
N GLY A 86 -29.43 17.36 19.54
CA GLY A 86 -28.54 18.45 19.17
C GLY A 86 -28.92 19.11 17.84
N PRO A 87 -28.37 20.31 17.56
CA PRO A 87 -28.61 21.00 16.30
C PRO A 87 -28.03 20.23 15.11
N ARG A 88 -28.64 20.42 13.94
CA ARG A 88 -28.29 19.73 12.69
C ARG A 88 -27.69 20.71 11.71
N ILE A 89 -26.42 20.49 11.35
CA ILE A 89 -25.74 21.26 10.30
C ILE A 89 -26.16 20.74 8.92
N ILE A 90 -26.26 19.41 8.79
CA ILE A 90 -26.78 18.73 7.60
C ILE A 90 -27.97 17.82 7.96
N PRO A 91 -28.84 17.50 6.99
CA PRO A 91 -29.92 16.54 7.19
C PRO A 91 -29.41 15.13 7.55
N VAL A 92 -30.23 14.35 8.26
CA VAL A 92 -29.87 13.00 8.70
C VAL A 92 -29.74 12.05 7.52
N GLU A 93 -30.60 12.21 6.51
CA GLU A 93 -30.57 11.48 5.26
C GLU A 93 -29.26 11.69 4.50
N ASP A 94 -28.79 12.95 4.40
CA ASP A 94 -27.53 13.30 3.75
C ASP A 94 -26.34 12.70 4.49
N PHE A 95 -26.34 12.78 5.83
CA PHE A 95 -25.31 12.15 6.65
C PHE A 95 -25.27 10.63 6.46
N LYS A 96 -26.43 9.96 6.50
CA LYS A 96 -26.52 8.52 6.28
C LYS A 96 -26.03 8.13 4.88
N ALA A 97 -26.40 8.91 3.84
CA ALA A 97 -25.93 8.71 2.48
C ALA A 97 -24.41 8.85 2.37
N ILE A 98 -23.83 9.91 2.96
CA ILE A 98 -22.37 10.12 3.00
C ILE A 98 -21.66 8.99 3.75
N ARG A 99 -22.20 8.53 4.90
CA ARG A 99 -21.65 7.40 5.67
C ARG A 99 -21.75 6.09 4.91
N ALA A 100 -22.81 5.86 4.13
CA ALA A 100 -22.96 4.71 3.25
C ALA A 100 -21.97 4.73 2.06
N MET A 101 -21.50 5.91 1.64
CA MET A 101 -20.45 6.04 0.63
C MET A 101 -19.03 5.71 1.14
N ARG A 102 -18.86 5.44 2.45
CA ARG A 102 -17.57 4.97 2.96
C ARG A 102 -17.21 3.65 2.27
N PRO A 103 -15.93 3.42 1.98
CA PRO A 103 -15.46 2.07 1.69
C PRO A 103 -15.89 1.19 2.87
N SER A 104 -16.68 0.16 2.61
CA SER A 104 -17.05 -0.78 3.66
C SER A 104 -15.78 -1.43 4.22
N SER A 105 -15.69 -1.51 5.54
CA SER A 105 -14.75 -2.42 6.22
C SER A 105 -15.27 -3.87 6.20
N ASN A 106 -16.46 -4.09 5.63
CA ASN A 106 -17.06 -5.40 5.47
C ASN A 106 -16.42 -6.12 4.27
N PRO A 107 -15.73 -7.27 4.49
CA PRO A 107 -15.09 -8.02 3.41
C PRO A 107 -16.06 -8.44 2.29
N ASP A 108 -17.36 -8.59 2.59
CA ASP A 108 -18.37 -9.06 1.63
C ASP A 108 -18.95 -7.98 0.70
N THR A 109 -18.80 -6.70 1.02
CA THR A 109 -19.28 -5.59 0.16
C THR A 109 -18.14 -4.84 -0.52
N ARG A 110 -17.02 -5.54 -0.73
CA ARG A 110 -15.84 -5.01 -1.43
C ARG A 110 -16.29 -4.33 -2.73
N ARG A 111 -16.03 -3.01 -2.80
CA ARG A 111 -15.96 -2.24 -4.06
C ARG A 111 -15.37 -3.14 -5.15
N ALA A 112 -15.85 -2.96 -6.40
CA ALA A 112 -15.37 -3.64 -7.61
C ALA A 112 -13.96 -4.19 -7.41
N PRO A 113 -13.77 -5.53 -7.54
CA PRO A 113 -12.67 -6.25 -6.92
C PRO A 113 -11.40 -5.45 -7.03
N ASP A 114 -10.81 -5.14 -5.87
CA ASP A 114 -9.50 -4.50 -5.79
C ASP A 114 -8.63 -5.14 -6.86
N ARG A 115 -8.23 -4.34 -7.86
CA ARG A 115 -7.65 -4.88 -9.09
C ARG A 115 -6.40 -5.61 -8.65
N GLU A 116 -6.41 -6.93 -8.76
CA GLU A 116 -5.27 -7.71 -8.29
C GLU A 116 -4.08 -7.36 -9.19
N TYR A 117 -2.92 -7.17 -8.61
CA TYR A 117 -1.67 -7.03 -9.35
C TYR A 117 -0.78 -8.21 -9.01
N LEU A 118 -0.09 -8.76 -10.00
CA LEU A 118 0.90 -9.79 -9.77
C LEU A 118 2.11 -9.19 -9.05
N LEU A 119 2.54 -7.97 -9.43
CA LEU A 119 3.58 -7.25 -8.71
C LEU A 119 3.00 -6.38 -7.60
N THR A 120 3.30 -6.76 -6.36
CA THR A 120 2.95 -5.99 -5.16
C THR A 120 4.18 -5.83 -4.27
N GLY A 121 4.42 -4.63 -3.76
CA GLY A 121 5.54 -4.37 -2.84
C GLY A 121 6.86 -4.04 -3.54
N SER A 122 7.97 -4.41 -2.93
CA SER A 122 9.33 -3.93 -3.28
C SER A 122 10.05 -4.74 -4.36
N GLN A 123 9.47 -5.83 -4.87
CA GLN A 123 10.12 -6.67 -5.89
C GLN A 123 10.27 -5.94 -7.24
N GLY A 124 9.32 -5.06 -7.57
CA GLY A 124 9.38 -4.21 -8.76
C GLY A 124 10.01 -2.85 -8.45
N ILE A 125 11.06 -2.48 -9.18
CA ILE A 125 11.79 -1.22 -9.01
C ILE A 125 11.88 -0.41 -10.29
N CYS A 126 12.13 0.89 -10.15
CA CYS A 126 12.49 1.77 -11.24
C CYS A 126 13.94 1.55 -11.66
N GLY A 127 14.18 1.12 -12.90
CA GLY A 127 15.52 0.91 -13.45
C GLY A 127 16.37 2.19 -13.57
N LEU A 128 15.76 3.39 -13.46
CA LEU A 128 16.49 4.66 -13.47
C LEU A 128 16.95 5.14 -12.09
N CYS A 129 16.18 4.88 -11.05
CA CYS A 129 16.39 5.51 -9.74
C CYS A 129 16.26 4.57 -8.55
N GLY A 130 16.08 3.27 -8.78
CA GLY A 130 16.03 2.22 -7.75
C GLY A 130 14.78 2.21 -6.86
N HIS A 131 13.90 3.22 -6.97
CA HIS A 131 12.72 3.31 -6.11
C HIS A 131 11.67 2.26 -6.48
N ALA A 132 10.99 1.70 -5.47
CA ALA A 132 9.93 0.72 -5.68
C ALA A 132 8.80 1.30 -6.55
N LEU A 133 8.29 0.50 -7.48
CA LEU A 133 7.15 0.86 -8.30
C LEU A 133 5.87 0.76 -7.47
N THR A 134 4.95 1.69 -7.70
CA THR A 134 3.62 1.65 -7.09
C THR A 134 2.56 1.34 -8.14
N THR A 135 1.44 0.76 -7.70
CA THR A 135 0.25 0.60 -8.53
C THR A 135 -0.30 1.97 -8.88
N SER A 136 -0.59 2.19 -10.16
CA SER A 136 -1.04 3.47 -10.69
C SER A 136 -2.03 3.21 -11.83
N PRO A 137 -3.29 2.88 -11.52
CA PRO A 137 -4.31 2.71 -12.56
C PRO A 137 -4.51 3.99 -13.37
N SER A 138 -4.88 3.86 -14.64
CA SER A 138 -5.30 5.00 -15.46
C SER A 138 -6.72 5.44 -15.11
N ASN A 139 -7.11 6.66 -15.50
CA ASN A 139 -8.50 7.14 -15.38
C ASN A 139 -9.49 6.25 -16.15
N ALA A 140 -9.04 5.64 -17.25
CA ALA A 140 -9.81 4.66 -18.03
C ALA A 140 -9.87 3.26 -17.39
N GLY A 141 -9.29 3.09 -16.21
CA GLY A 141 -9.33 1.83 -15.47
C GLY A 141 -8.25 0.81 -15.85
N THR A 142 -7.30 1.16 -16.71
CA THR A 142 -6.21 0.26 -17.09
C THR A 142 -5.23 0.09 -15.93
N ARG A 143 -4.84 -1.16 -15.63
CA ARG A 143 -3.83 -1.47 -14.61
C ARG A 143 -2.44 -0.98 -15.04
N GLY A 144 -1.66 -0.46 -14.11
CA GLY A 144 -0.31 0.01 -14.41
C GLY A 144 0.59 0.11 -13.19
N HIS A 145 1.89 0.04 -13.43
CA HIS A 145 2.93 0.35 -12.45
C HIS A 145 3.62 1.65 -12.83
N ARG A 146 4.00 2.44 -11.83
CA ARG A 146 4.69 3.71 -12.01
C ARG A 146 5.73 3.91 -10.92
N CYS A 147 6.88 4.46 -11.30
CA CYS A 147 7.80 5.04 -10.33
C CYS A 147 7.12 6.28 -9.72
N PRO A 148 6.80 6.31 -8.42
CA PRO A 148 6.08 7.44 -7.83
C PRO A 148 6.92 8.71 -7.98
N PRO A 149 6.36 9.84 -8.45
CA PRO A 149 7.11 11.09 -8.53
C PRO A 149 7.39 11.63 -7.12
N SER A 150 8.56 12.24 -6.96
CA SER A 150 8.82 13.08 -5.79
C SER A 150 7.91 14.30 -5.80
N THR A 151 7.35 14.62 -4.63
CA THR A 151 6.51 15.80 -4.40
C THR A 151 7.03 16.55 -3.18
N ALA A 152 6.62 17.81 -3.00
CA ALA A 152 6.97 18.57 -1.80
C ALA A 152 6.56 17.88 -0.48
N ARG A 153 5.57 16.97 -0.53
CA ARG A 153 5.01 16.28 0.64
C ARG A 153 5.50 14.84 0.81
N ARG A 154 6.08 14.23 -0.23
CA ARG A 154 6.59 12.86 -0.21
C ARG A 154 7.84 12.74 -1.07
N HIS A 155 8.93 12.27 -0.46
CA HIS A 155 10.09 11.78 -1.18
C HIS A 155 9.70 10.50 -1.93
N GLY A 156 9.65 10.58 -3.25
CA GLY A 156 9.34 9.46 -4.15
C GLY A 156 10.52 9.15 -5.05
N GLY A 157 10.29 8.35 -6.08
CA GLY A 157 11.24 8.20 -7.19
C GLY A 157 11.13 9.31 -8.23
N CYS A 158 11.62 9.02 -9.44
CA CYS A 158 11.79 10.01 -10.51
C CYS A 158 10.50 10.37 -11.28
N GLY A 159 9.42 9.58 -11.19
CA GLY A 159 8.20 9.82 -11.97
C GLY A 159 8.30 9.52 -13.48
N LYS A 160 9.46 9.10 -13.98
CA LYS A 160 9.72 8.95 -15.43
C LYS A 160 9.35 7.57 -15.99
N VAL A 161 9.25 6.55 -15.13
CA VAL A 161 8.90 5.18 -15.53
C VAL A 161 7.43 4.90 -15.23
N ARG A 162 6.74 4.42 -16.26
CA ARG A 162 5.39 3.84 -16.17
C ARG A 162 5.28 2.69 -17.16
N ILE A 163 4.58 1.63 -16.79
CA ILE A 163 4.32 0.46 -17.62
C ILE A 163 2.88 -0.05 -17.35
N ASN A 164 2.23 -0.59 -18.38
CA ASN A 164 0.94 -1.27 -18.21
C ASN A 164 1.17 -2.59 -17.45
N ALA A 165 0.32 -2.89 -16.47
CA ALA A 165 0.53 -4.07 -15.63
C ALA A 165 0.27 -5.35 -16.43
N ASP A 166 -0.82 -5.43 -17.20
CA ASP A 166 -1.18 -6.64 -17.96
C ASP A 166 -0.02 -7.10 -18.88
N LEU A 167 0.61 -6.16 -19.58
CA LEU A 167 1.75 -6.41 -20.46
C LEU A 167 2.99 -6.85 -19.69
N LEU A 168 3.30 -6.21 -18.56
CA LEU A 168 4.42 -6.59 -17.71
C LEU A 168 4.20 -7.98 -17.10
N GLU A 169 3.01 -8.24 -16.58
CA GLU A 169 2.65 -9.50 -15.92
C GLU A 169 2.65 -10.68 -16.89
N ALA A 170 2.20 -10.47 -18.13
CA ALA A 170 2.31 -11.47 -19.19
C ALA A 170 3.78 -11.79 -19.51
N TYR A 171 4.60 -10.76 -19.72
CA TYR A 171 6.04 -10.91 -19.98
C TYR A 171 6.74 -11.69 -18.85
N LEU A 172 6.46 -11.33 -17.59
CA LEU A 172 7.02 -12.03 -16.43
C LEU A 172 6.58 -13.49 -16.37
N GLY A 173 5.29 -13.75 -16.61
CA GLY A 173 4.74 -15.09 -16.67
C GLY A 173 5.46 -15.96 -17.70
N GLU A 174 5.61 -15.47 -18.94
CA GLU A 174 6.33 -16.20 -19.98
C GLU A 174 7.74 -16.62 -19.56
N HIS A 175 8.51 -15.71 -18.94
CA HIS A 175 9.88 -15.99 -18.53
C HIS A 175 9.95 -17.01 -17.38
N VAL A 176 9.14 -16.84 -16.32
CA VAL A 176 9.19 -17.78 -15.19
C VAL A 176 8.63 -19.15 -15.56
N LEU A 177 7.64 -19.22 -16.46
CA LEU A 177 7.10 -20.50 -16.93
C LEU A 177 8.11 -21.22 -17.83
N ALA A 178 8.86 -20.50 -18.67
CA ALA A 178 9.92 -21.07 -19.48
C ALA A 178 11.02 -21.71 -18.62
N GLU A 179 11.40 -21.05 -17.52
CA GLU A 179 12.35 -21.63 -16.56
C GLU A 179 11.77 -22.82 -15.79
N LEU A 180 10.53 -22.70 -15.33
CA LEU A 180 9.84 -23.75 -14.60
C LEU A 180 9.57 -25.01 -15.43
N ALA A 181 9.49 -24.88 -16.76
CA ALA A 181 9.34 -26.00 -17.69
C ALA A 181 10.61 -26.86 -17.83
N LYS A 182 11.78 -26.40 -17.33
CA LYS A 182 13.02 -27.17 -17.39
C LYS A 182 12.97 -28.32 -16.35
N PRO A 183 13.18 -29.58 -16.76
CA PRO A 183 13.06 -30.73 -15.85
C PRO A 183 13.94 -30.65 -14.59
N GLU A 184 15.17 -30.14 -14.75
CA GLU A 184 16.12 -29.94 -13.67
C GLU A 184 15.64 -28.91 -12.64
N VAL A 185 14.96 -27.85 -13.09
CA VAL A 185 14.36 -26.83 -12.22
C VAL A 185 13.13 -27.41 -11.53
N ALA A 186 12.28 -28.10 -12.29
CA ALA A 186 11.04 -28.68 -11.78
C ALA A 186 11.27 -29.68 -10.63
N ALA A 187 12.32 -30.48 -10.74
CA ALA A 187 12.74 -31.43 -9.71
C ALA A 187 13.14 -30.76 -8.38
N LEU A 188 13.58 -29.50 -8.42
CA LEU A 188 14.18 -28.80 -7.28
C LEU A 188 13.27 -27.68 -6.70
N ILE A 189 12.11 -27.40 -7.30
CA ILE A 189 11.15 -26.38 -6.82
C ILE A 189 10.84 -26.55 -5.32
N GLY A 190 10.65 -27.79 -4.88
CA GLY A 190 10.31 -28.10 -3.50
C GLY A 190 11.38 -27.61 -2.53
N GLN A 191 12.65 -27.94 -2.82
CA GLN A 191 13.80 -27.51 -2.03
C GLN A 191 13.96 -25.98 -2.09
N ALA A 192 13.88 -25.39 -3.29
CA ALA A 192 13.98 -23.94 -3.48
C ALA A 192 12.94 -23.17 -2.66
N ARG A 193 11.69 -23.68 -2.64
CA ARG A 193 10.60 -23.12 -1.84
C ARG A 193 10.96 -23.15 -0.36
N ASP A 194 11.44 -24.27 0.14
CA ASP A 194 11.76 -24.45 1.55
C ASP A 194 12.95 -23.56 1.97
N GLU A 195 13.96 -23.39 1.11
CA GLU A 195 15.06 -22.44 1.31
C GLU A 195 14.58 -20.99 1.41
N VAL A 196 13.69 -20.55 0.50
CA VAL A 196 13.12 -19.19 0.53
C VAL A 196 12.27 -18.97 1.79
N LEU A 197 11.51 -19.99 2.22
CA LEU A 197 10.71 -19.92 3.45
C LEU A 197 11.59 -19.89 4.70
N ALA A 198 12.71 -20.62 4.72
CA ALA A 198 13.70 -20.55 5.80
C ALA A 198 14.33 -19.14 5.89
N GLN A 199 14.66 -18.53 4.75
CA GLN A 199 15.14 -17.13 4.71
C GLN A 199 14.09 -16.15 5.24
N ALA A 200 12.81 -16.36 4.91
CA ALA A 200 11.72 -15.52 5.41
C ALA A 200 11.61 -15.58 6.95
N GLU A 201 11.74 -16.78 7.51
CA GLU A 201 11.71 -16.98 8.96
C GLU A 201 12.92 -16.33 9.65
N GLU A 202 14.11 -16.40 9.05
CA GLU A 202 15.29 -15.73 9.59
C GLU A 202 15.13 -14.20 9.61
N LEU A 203 14.58 -13.61 8.54
CA LEU A 203 14.25 -12.17 8.50
C LEU A 203 13.25 -11.77 9.60
N ARG A 204 12.30 -12.65 9.96
CA ARG A 204 11.39 -12.40 11.09
C ARG A 204 12.10 -12.41 12.43
N LYS A 205 13.02 -13.35 12.65
CA LYS A 205 13.84 -13.39 13.86
C LYS A 205 14.68 -12.11 13.97
N GLU A 206 15.36 -11.71 12.91
CA GLU A 206 16.12 -10.46 12.89
C GLU A 206 15.24 -9.23 13.18
N ALA A 207 14.02 -9.18 12.65
CA ALA A 207 13.07 -8.11 12.94
C ALA A 207 12.61 -8.13 14.41
N ALA A 208 12.36 -9.31 14.98
CA ALA A 208 12.02 -9.47 16.40
C ALA A 208 13.19 -9.05 17.31
N ASP A 209 14.42 -9.42 16.97
CA ASP A 209 15.63 -9.05 17.68
C ASP A 209 15.89 -7.54 17.62
N ALA A 210 15.61 -6.90 16.48
CA ALA A 210 15.65 -5.44 16.36
C ALA A 210 14.57 -4.75 17.21
N ARG A 211 13.38 -5.33 17.32
CA ARG A 211 12.31 -4.83 18.22
C ARG A 211 12.73 -4.92 19.69
N ARG A 212 13.30 -6.04 20.14
CA ARG A 212 13.79 -6.17 21.52
C ARG A 212 14.85 -5.12 21.84
N ARG A 213 15.82 -4.92 20.94
CA ARG A 213 16.83 -3.84 21.08
C ARG A 213 16.21 -2.43 21.10
N GLN A 214 15.11 -2.21 20.38
CA GLN A 214 14.39 -0.93 20.40
C GLN A 214 13.70 -0.71 21.75
N GLU A 215 13.08 -1.75 22.31
CA GLU A 215 12.46 -1.72 23.64
C GLU A 215 13.51 -1.45 24.74
N GLU A 216 14.64 -2.16 24.71
CA GLU A 216 15.77 -1.94 25.62
C GLU A 216 16.32 -0.50 25.53
N LEU A 217 16.44 0.05 24.31
CA LEU A 217 16.87 1.42 24.09
C LEU A 217 15.91 2.44 24.72
N VAL A 218 14.60 2.22 24.57
CA VAL A 218 13.55 3.08 25.15
C VAL A 218 13.58 3.01 26.68
N GLU A 219 13.68 1.82 27.25
CA GLU A 219 13.74 1.63 28.70
C GLU A 219 14.98 2.27 29.31
N SER A 220 16.16 2.04 28.71
CA SER A 220 17.42 2.66 29.14
C SER A 220 17.34 4.18 29.14
N TYR A 221 16.77 4.77 28.07
CA TYR A 221 16.60 6.21 27.98
C TYR A 221 15.63 6.75 29.05
N ALA A 222 14.52 6.04 29.31
CA ALA A 222 13.54 6.41 30.33
C ALA A 222 14.09 6.36 31.77
N GLN A 223 15.03 5.45 32.05
CA GLN A 223 15.67 5.30 33.36
C GLN A 223 16.82 6.28 33.62
N GLY A 224 17.09 7.22 32.70
CA GLY A 224 18.09 8.27 32.87
C GLY A 224 19.45 7.97 32.23
N SER A 225 19.47 7.32 31.06
CA SER A 225 20.73 7.11 30.32
C SER A 225 21.47 8.41 30.03
N GLU A 226 22.79 8.34 29.87
CA GLU A 226 23.63 9.46 29.42
C GLU A 226 23.44 9.82 27.93
N LEU A 227 22.60 9.08 27.19
CA LEU A 227 22.35 9.38 25.78
C LEU A 227 21.63 10.72 25.64
N SER A 228 22.15 11.57 24.75
CA SER A 228 21.39 12.75 24.32
C SER A 228 20.12 12.33 23.57
N HIS A 229 19.07 13.16 23.66
CA HIS A 229 17.84 12.99 22.89
C HIS A 229 18.10 12.77 21.38
N LYS A 230 19.05 13.52 20.81
CA LYS A 230 19.41 13.40 19.38
C LYS A 230 20.00 12.02 19.06
N ALA A 231 20.85 11.48 19.92
CA ALA A 231 21.43 10.15 19.75
C ALA A 231 20.36 9.06 19.87
N PHE A 232 19.46 9.18 20.85
CA PHE A 232 18.31 8.30 21.01
C PHE A 232 17.41 8.28 19.76
N THR A 233 16.93 9.44 19.29
CA THR A 233 16.06 9.51 18.10
C THR A 233 16.73 8.93 16.86
N ALA A 234 18.05 9.14 16.69
CA ALA A 234 18.77 8.60 15.55
C ALA A 234 18.88 7.06 15.60
N ALA A 235 19.12 6.49 16.79
CA ALA A 235 19.18 5.04 16.98
C ALA A 235 17.79 4.39 16.82
N ASP A 236 16.76 4.99 17.43
CA ASP A 236 15.37 4.54 17.32
C ASP A 236 14.88 4.53 15.86
N LYS A 237 15.19 5.59 15.10
CA LYS A 237 14.88 5.65 13.67
C LYS A 237 15.56 4.53 12.87
N LYS A 238 16.84 4.27 13.13
CA LYS A 238 17.58 3.18 12.45
C LYS A 238 16.95 1.81 12.73
N LEU A 239 16.56 1.54 13.99
CA LEU A 239 15.89 0.30 14.36
C LEU A 239 14.50 0.21 13.71
N THR A 240 13.73 1.29 13.71
CA THR A 240 12.42 1.36 13.05
C THR A 240 12.52 1.05 11.55
N ASP A 241 13.49 1.64 10.86
CA ASP A 241 13.68 1.42 9.43
C ASP A 241 14.17 -0.02 9.15
N LEU A 242 15.05 -0.57 10.01
CA LEU A 242 15.48 -1.97 9.94
C LEU A 242 14.31 -2.94 10.12
N ILE A 243 13.52 -2.75 11.18
CA ILE A 243 12.33 -3.57 11.49
C ILE A 243 11.37 -3.55 10.31
N ARG A 244 11.07 -2.35 9.76
CA ARG A 244 10.20 -2.21 8.60
C ARG A 244 10.75 -2.97 7.39
N GLY A 245 12.03 -2.76 7.06
CA GLY A 245 12.68 -3.40 5.92
C GLY A 245 12.65 -4.93 6.01
N LYS A 246 13.08 -5.48 7.14
CA LYS A 246 13.09 -6.92 7.39
C LYS A 246 11.69 -7.54 7.39
N THR A 247 10.72 -6.88 8.01
CA THR A 247 9.31 -7.32 8.02
C THR A 247 8.73 -7.34 6.60
N THR A 248 8.95 -6.27 5.81
CA THR A 248 8.47 -6.22 4.42
C THR A 248 9.11 -7.30 3.55
N GLN A 249 10.42 -7.54 3.71
CA GLN A 249 11.11 -8.59 2.97
C GLN A 249 10.64 -10.00 3.36
N ALA A 250 10.42 -10.27 4.64
CA ALA A 250 9.88 -11.54 5.11
C ALA A 250 8.50 -11.82 4.49
N LEU A 251 7.58 -10.86 4.54
CA LEU A 251 6.23 -10.98 3.97
C LEU A 251 6.24 -11.24 2.45
N LEU A 252 7.23 -10.68 1.73
CA LEU A 252 7.45 -10.95 0.32
C LEU A 252 7.88 -12.40 0.11
N LEU A 253 8.92 -12.86 0.82
CA LEU A 253 9.45 -14.22 0.66
C LEU A 253 8.43 -15.30 1.08
N GLU A 254 7.60 -15.03 2.08
CA GLU A 254 6.51 -15.92 2.51
C GLU A 254 5.50 -16.25 1.42
N GLN A 255 5.40 -15.42 0.36
CA GLN A 255 4.54 -15.75 -0.79
C GLN A 255 4.96 -17.06 -1.45
N ALA A 256 6.21 -17.50 -1.30
CA ALA A 256 6.70 -18.78 -1.80
C ALA A 256 5.89 -19.98 -1.25
N LYS A 257 5.19 -19.85 -0.11
CA LYS A 257 4.30 -20.91 0.42
C LYS A 257 3.15 -21.27 -0.52
N HIS A 258 2.83 -20.39 -1.46
CA HIS A 258 1.77 -20.59 -2.44
C HIS A 258 2.27 -21.19 -3.76
N VAL A 259 3.57 -21.48 -3.88
CA VAL A 259 4.14 -22.19 -5.03
C VAL A 259 3.53 -23.59 -5.10
N PRO A 260 2.99 -24.00 -6.27
CA PRO A 260 2.52 -25.38 -6.45
C PRO A 260 3.69 -26.36 -6.32
N VAL A 261 3.46 -27.46 -5.61
CA VAL A 261 4.46 -28.50 -5.34
C VAL A 261 4.04 -29.77 -6.02
N GLY A 262 4.94 -30.37 -6.80
CA GLY A 262 4.67 -31.59 -7.57
C GLY A 262 4.61 -31.33 -9.07
N ASP A 263 4.31 -32.38 -9.83
CA ASP A 263 4.21 -32.31 -11.28
C ASP A 263 3.00 -31.46 -11.71
N ILE A 264 3.21 -30.56 -12.67
CA ILE A 264 2.18 -29.68 -13.23
C ILE A 264 2.03 -30.05 -14.71
N PRO A 265 1.09 -30.94 -15.07
CA PRO A 265 1.00 -31.51 -16.42
C PRO A 265 0.76 -30.48 -17.53
N ASP A 266 0.16 -29.33 -17.21
CA ASP A 266 -0.07 -28.23 -18.15
C ASP A 266 0.20 -26.89 -17.46
N LEU A 267 1.46 -26.46 -17.54
CA LEU A 267 1.96 -25.29 -16.85
C LEU A 267 1.33 -23.98 -17.36
N VAL A 268 1.03 -23.88 -18.66
CA VAL A 268 0.41 -22.70 -19.27
C VAL A 268 -1.05 -22.58 -18.84
N ARG A 269 -1.82 -23.67 -18.90
CA ARG A 269 -3.20 -23.68 -18.41
C ARG A 269 -3.24 -23.40 -16.92
N TRP A 270 -2.34 -23.99 -16.14
CA TRP A 270 -2.21 -23.69 -14.72
C TRP A 270 -1.99 -22.19 -14.51
N TRP A 271 -1.00 -21.57 -15.15
CA TRP A 271 -0.72 -20.15 -14.99
C TRP A 271 -1.91 -19.26 -15.34
N ASN A 272 -2.69 -19.59 -16.38
CA ASN A 272 -3.83 -18.78 -16.77
C ASN A 272 -4.96 -18.80 -15.73
N HIS A 273 -5.17 -19.93 -15.05
CA HIS A 273 -6.28 -20.13 -14.11
C HIS A 273 -5.88 -20.12 -12.63
N ALA A 274 -4.59 -20.13 -12.31
CA ALA A 274 -4.12 -20.18 -10.93
C ALA A 274 -4.52 -18.93 -10.14
N PRO A 275 -4.78 -19.07 -8.82
CA PRO A 275 -4.98 -17.92 -7.94
C PRO A 275 -3.79 -16.95 -7.99
N MET A 276 -4.05 -15.65 -7.87
CA MET A 276 -2.99 -14.63 -7.95
C MET A 276 -1.87 -14.87 -6.93
N ALA A 277 -2.22 -15.30 -5.71
CA ALA A 277 -1.24 -15.64 -4.68
C ALA A 277 -0.24 -16.73 -5.12
N ALA A 278 -0.69 -17.75 -5.88
CA ALA A 278 0.17 -18.80 -6.39
C ALA A 278 1.11 -18.29 -7.50
N LYS A 279 0.59 -17.46 -8.42
CA LYS A 279 1.42 -16.79 -9.44
C LYS A 279 2.49 -15.89 -8.80
N ARG A 280 2.13 -15.16 -7.75
CA ARG A 280 3.07 -14.34 -6.96
C ARG A 280 4.14 -15.19 -6.29
N GLY A 281 3.75 -16.33 -5.69
CA GLY A 281 4.68 -17.27 -5.10
C GLY A 281 5.74 -17.72 -6.10
N VAL A 282 5.34 -18.07 -7.32
CA VAL A 282 6.27 -18.43 -8.40
C VAL A 282 7.19 -17.25 -8.75
N LEU A 283 6.67 -16.03 -8.91
CA LEU A 283 7.55 -14.88 -9.15
C LEU A 283 8.56 -14.65 -8.04
N VAL A 284 8.16 -14.76 -6.77
CA VAL A 284 9.04 -14.56 -5.60
C VAL A 284 10.13 -15.62 -5.53
N LEU A 285 9.79 -16.87 -5.88
CA LEU A 285 10.74 -17.97 -5.93
C LEU A 285 11.84 -17.72 -6.97
N PHE A 286 11.46 -17.31 -8.18
CA PHE A 286 12.40 -17.19 -9.29
C PHE A 286 13.11 -15.84 -9.39
N LEU A 287 12.45 -14.74 -8.99
CA LEU A 287 12.94 -13.40 -9.24
C LEU A 287 13.23 -12.69 -7.92
N GLU A 288 14.46 -12.22 -7.76
CA GLU A 288 14.86 -11.37 -6.65
C GLU A 288 14.38 -9.93 -6.87
N GLN A 289 14.53 -9.42 -8.09
CA GLN A 289 14.20 -8.05 -8.43
C GLN A 289 13.77 -7.93 -9.90
N ILE A 290 12.84 -7.01 -10.17
CA ILE A 290 12.31 -6.71 -11.50
C ILE A 290 12.49 -5.21 -11.73
N ALA A 291 13.45 -4.84 -12.56
CA ALA A 291 13.74 -3.44 -12.88
C ALA A 291 13.02 -3.02 -14.16
N VAL A 292 12.21 -1.96 -14.09
CA VAL A 292 11.49 -1.42 -15.25
C VAL A 292 12.13 -0.11 -15.68
N TYR A 293 12.53 -0.03 -16.94
CA TYR A 293 13.14 1.14 -17.60
C TYR A 293 12.08 1.95 -18.34
N PRO A 294 12.37 3.18 -18.84
CA PRO A 294 11.45 3.94 -19.69
C PRO A 294 11.09 3.23 -21.00
N ALA A 295 9.98 3.63 -21.62
CA ALA A 295 9.58 3.06 -22.91
C ALA A 295 10.44 3.72 -23.99
N ALA A 296 10.82 2.96 -25.02
CA ALA A 296 11.52 3.51 -26.18
C ALA A 296 10.76 4.69 -26.82
N SER A 297 9.42 4.63 -26.80
CA SER A 297 8.55 5.69 -27.30
C SER A 297 7.25 5.80 -26.50
N ARG A 298 6.61 6.97 -26.56
CA ARG A 298 5.33 7.23 -25.89
C ARG A 298 4.24 6.34 -26.51
N GLY A 299 3.56 5.57 -25.66
CA GLY A 299 2.48 4.68 -26.10
C GLY A 299 2.95 3.30 -26.57
N SER A 300 4.25 2.99 -26.50
CA SER A 300 4.72 1.64 -26.78
C SER A 300 4.00 0.61 -25.90
N ARG A 301 3.59 -0.49 -26.55
CA ARG A 301 2.98 -1.66 -25.93
C ARG A 301 3.95 -2.85 -25.87
N THR A 302 5.20 -2.67 -26.26
CA THR A 302 6.22 -3.72 -26.20
C THR A 302 6.83 -3.78 -24.79
N VAL A 303 7.09 -5.00 -24.35
CA VAL A 303 7.87 -5.30 -23.15
C VAL A 303 8.96 -6.27 -23.61
N ASP A 304 10.20 -5.82 -23.51
CA ASP A 304 11.41 -6.50 -24.00
C ASP A 304 12.54 -6.32 -22.98
N ALA A 305 13.71 -6.92 -23.27
CA ALA A 305 14.86 -6.93 -22.36
C ALA A 305 15.43 -5.53 -22.07
N ASP A 306 15.27 -4.56 -22.99
CA ASP A 306 15.70 -3.18 -22.75
C ASP A 306 14.73 -2.44 -21.81
N ARG A 307 13.47 -2.87 -21.81
CA ARG A 307 12.39 -2.30 -21.00
C ARG A 307 12.30 -2.92 -19.60
N VAL A 308 12.60 -4.20 -19.46
CA VAL A 308 12.49 -4.96 -18.21
C VAL A 308 13.74 -5.83 -18.03
N ALA A 309 14.47 -5.57 -16.95
CA ALA A 309 15.57 -6.44 -16.52
C ALA A 309 15.11 -7.31 -15.34
N LEU A 310 15.44 -8.60 -15.43
CA LEU A 310 15.08 -9.62 -14.44
C LEU A 310 16.34 -10.05 -13.70
N THR A 311 16.36 -9.84 -12.38
CA THR A 311 17.39 -10.42 -11.50
C THR A 311 16.86 -11.73 -10.94
N TRP A 312 17.42 -12.83 -11.41
CA TRP A 312 17.05 -14.18 -10.99
C TRP A 312 17.62 -14.51 -9.62
N ARG A 313 16.77 -15.06 -8.75
CA ARG A 313 17.20 -15.55 -7.43
C ARG A 313 18.10 -16.76 -7.62
N GLN A 314 19.21 -16.77 -6.89
CA GLN A 314 20.15 -17.88 -6.89
C GLN A 314 19.75 -18.94 -5.85
N TRP A 315 19.66 -20.20 -6.26
CA TRP A 315 19.46 -21.40 -5.44
C TRP A 315 20.02 -22.61 -6.20
N ASP A 316 20.22 -23.77 -5.56
CA ASP A 316 20.78 -24.95 -6.23
C ASP A 316 19.91 -25.37 -7.44
N GLY A 317 20.39 -25.13 -8.67
CA GLY A 317 19.63 -25.37 -9.91
C GLY A 317 19.02 -24.14 -10.59
N SER A 318 19.22 -22.93 -10.04
CA SER A 318 18.79 -21.68 -10.68
C SER A 318 19.62 -21.33 -11.93
N PRO A 319 19.08 -20.53 -12.88
CA PRO A 319 19.81 -20.05 -14.05
C PRO A 319 21.11 -19.32 -13.64
N GLY A 320 22.25 -19.83 -14.10
CA GLY A 320 23.59 -19.29 -13.79
C GLY A 320 24.35 -19.98 -12.66
N ALA A 321 23.72 -20.86 -11.86
CA ALA A 321 24.40 -21.60 -10.80
C ALA A 321 25.38 -22.67 -11.34
N THR A 322 25.18 -23.13 -12.57
CA THR A 322 25.98 -24.19 -13.20
C THR A 322 27.40 -23.74 -13.57
N ASP A 323 27.66 -22.43 -13.69
CA ASP A 323 28.95 -21.89 -14.17
C ASP A 323 30.01 -21.73 -13.06
N GLN A 324 29.67 -21.99 -11.79
CA GLN A 324 30.58 -21.76 -10.66
C GLN A 324 31.10 -23.03 -9.97
N ARG A 325 30.72 -24.24 -10.43
CA ARG A 325 31.20 -25.51 -9.84
C ARG A 325 32.42 -26.12 -10.55
N SER A 326 33.12 -25.36 -11.40
CA SER A 326 34.37 -25.80 -12.04
C SER A 326 35.45 -24.71 -11.97
N ALA A 327 36.07 -24.55 -10.80
CA ALA A 327 37.40 -23.96 -10.63
C ALA A 327 38.01 -24.46 -9.32
#